data_AF-A0A976B0E1-F1
#
_entry.id   AF-A0A976B0E1-F1
#
_cell.length_a   1.000
_cell.length_b   1.000
_cell.length_c   1.000
_cell.angle_alpha   90.00
_cell.angle_beta   90.00
_cell.angle_gamma   90.00
#
_symmetry.space_group_name_H-M   'P 1'
#
loop_
_entity.id
_entity.type
_entity.pdbx_description
1 polymer ?
#
loop_
_entity_poly.entity_id
_entity_poly.type
_entity_poly.pdbx_seq_one_letter_code
_entity_poly.pdbx_strand_id
1 'polypeptide(L)'
;MKLLIRDYLASLRERDELDAVLPDLLSELGFHVFSRPQRGTVQHGVDIAAVGVDDDGERKVFLFSVKQGDLTRQDWDGSPQALRSSLNAIQDVYIRHRIPTRYNDLKIVICLTFGGDIQEQVRDFVEGYIADHTTERLSFDEWNGDKIAALLLQGILREEILPKPLRSRFQKTVAMADEPEVAYDHFRRLAQALRASGSTSIKARLRAARQLYICVWILFVWARDADNLEAPYRASELALLSGWELLRPAIDSRAKDAKALNVVVMQMIRLHLTIAGEFLVTKIAPHASVLHGISRCFGAPNALDVNLALFEVLGRIGLTGLWAHWLSGRPTCPDPQALLAQSEALTGIGLHLIRNNPTLFLPIADRQATDIALFLQLWLTTQRDAREVSDWLEEMAVRLNFTVRTRGLYPTCATDYGDLVEHPGDVDDAAYFEEATAGSTLIPLLVMWLRALGKSEAVRALATLMQEQLRHCTLQLWTPDAHRKADCTLAKTRGAPLSATFRWARMALSLRKP
;
A
#
# COMPACT_ATOMS: atom_id res chain seq x y z
N MET A 1 -0.38 -23.06 -10.86
CA MET A 1 -0.06 -21.70 -11.36
C MET A 1 -1.05 -21.25 -12.42
N LYS A 2 -1.43 -22.08 -13.41
CA LYS A 2 -2.53 -21.74 -14.33
C LYS A 2 -3.87 -21.48 -13.63
N LEU A 3 -4.29 -22.42 -12.78
CA LEU A 3 -5.44 -22.23 -11.90
C LEU A 3 -5.30 -20.96 -11.05
N LEU A 4 -4.25 -20.84 -10.24
CA LEU A 4 -3.96 -19.63 -9.44
C LEU A 4 -4.08 -18.28 -10.19
N ILE A 5 -3.64 -18.21 -11.46
CA ILE A 5 -3.66 -16.96 -12.24
C ILE A 5 -5.01 -16.74 -12.91
N ARG A 6 -5.67 -17.82 -13.31
CA ARG A 6 -7.05 -17.78 -13.77
C ARG A 6 -7.96 -17.29 -12.65
N ASP A 7 -7.83 -17.89 -11.47
CA ASP A 7 -8.62 -17.53 -10.29
C ASP A 7 -8.31 -16.06 -9.90
N TYR A 8 -7.04 -15.63 -9.98
CA TYR A 8 -6.63 -14.22 -9.88
C TYR A 8 -7.35 -13.31 -10.91
N LEU A 9 -7.39 -13.65 -12.18
CA LEU A 9 -8.05 -12.81 -13.21
C LEU A 9 -9.56 -12.77 -13.04
N ALA A 10 -10.16 -13.90 -12.65
CA ALA A 10 -11.59 -13.99 -12.34
C ALA A 10 -11.97 -13.13 -11.12
N SER A 11 -11.04 -12.97 -10.17
CA SER A 11 -11.23 -12.14 -8.97
C SER A 11 -10.92 -10.65 -9.15
N LEU A 12 -10.51 -10.20 -10.34
CA LEU A 12 -10.35 -8.78 -10.64
C LEU A 12 -11.73 -8.14 -10.76
N ARG A 13 -12.08 -7.35 -9.74
CA ARG A 13 -13.41 -6.72 -9.63
C ARG A 13 -13.45 -5.35 -10.31
N GLU A 14 -12.31 -4.69 -10.49
CA GLU A 14 -12.24 -3.33 -11.05
C GLU A 14 -11.55 -3.29 -12.43
N ARG A 15 -12.09 -2.47 -13.33
CA ARG A 15 -11.57 -2.22 -14.69
C ARG A 15 -10.15 -1.67 -14.62
N ASP A 16 -9.92 -0.81 -13.63
CA ASP A 16 -8.65 -0.14 -13.37
C ASP A 16 -7.54 -1.14 -13.00
N GLU A 17 -7.88 -2.32 -12.47
CA GLU A 17 -6.91 -3.36 -12.11
C GLU A 17 -6.34 -4.07 -13.34
N LEU A 18 -7.21 -4.44 -14.30
CA LEU A 18 -6.77 -5.05 -15.55
C LEU A 18 -6.06 -4.02 -16.44
N ASP A 19 -6.58 -2.78 -16.48
CA ASP A 19 -5.98 -1.65 -17.21
C ASP A 19 -4.57 -1.30 -16.70
N ALA A 20 -4.28 -1.54 -15.42
CA ALA A 20 -2.96 -1.32 -14.84
C ALA A 20 -1.94 -2.39 -15.24
N VAL A 21 -2.37 -3.65 -15.39
CA VAL A 21 -1.46 -4.80 -15.59
C VAL A 21 -1.32 -5.17 -17.07
N LEU A 22 -2.41 -5.11 -17.84
CA LEU A 22 -2.46 -5.59 -19.22
C LEU A 22 -1.49 -4.88 -20.18
N PRO A 23 -1.27 -3.54 -20.13
CA PRO A 23 -0.27 -2.89 -20.98
C PRO A 23 1.16 -3.37 -20.74
N ASP A 24 1.49 -3.64 -19.47
CA ASP A 24 2.82 -4.09 -19.09
C ASP A 24 2.99 -5.59 -19.44
N LEU A 25 1.93 -6.41 -19.29
CA LEU A 25 1.88 -7.79 -19.79
C LEU A 25 2.09 -7.88 -21.30
N LEU A 26 1.34 -7.09 -22.08
CA LEU A 26 1.48 -7.05 -23.54
C LEU A 26 2.91 -6.68 -23.94
N SER A 27 3.52 -5.71 -23.24
CA SER A 27 4.90 -5.31 -23.50
C SER A 27 5.89 -6.45 -23.26
N GLU A 28 5.71 -7.24 -22.20
CA GLU A 28 6.55 -8.42 -21.91
C GLU A 28 6.30 -9.59 -22.88
N LEU A 29 5.08 -9.70 -23.42
CA LEU A 29 4.73 -10.64 -24.51
C LEU A 29 5.34 -10.23 -25.87
N GLY A 30 6.04 -9.10 -25.95
CA GLY A 30 6.68 -8.60 -27.17
C GLY A 30 5.78 -7.69 -28.02
N PHE A 31 4.62 -7.28 -27.51
CA PHE A 31 3.76 -6.31 -28.17
C PHE A 31 4.30 -4.89 -27.95
N HIS A 32 4.16 -4.04 -28.96
CA HIS A 32 4.40 -2.61 -28.86
C HIS A 32 3.10 -1.89 -28.52
N VAL A 33 2.88 -1.59 -27.23
CA VAL A 33 1.73 -0.80 -26.76
C VAL A 33 1.92 0.67 -27.15
N PHE A 34 1.00 1.20 -27.97
CA PHE A 34 1.05 2.58 -28.46
C PHE A 34 -0.12 3.45 -27.97
N SER A 35 -1.16 2.85 -27.39
CA SER A 35 -2.20 3.55 -26.65
C SER A 35 -2.41 2.86 -25.29
N ARG A 36 -2.48 3.66 -24.22
CA ARG A 36 -2.72 3.19 -22.84
C ARG A 36 -4.02 3.82 -22.31
N PRO A 37 -4.64 3.22 -21.28
CA PRO A 37 -5.84 3.76 -20.66
C PRO A 37 -5.57 5.17 -20.11
N GLN A 38 -6.46 6.11 -20.43
CA GLN A 38 -6.44 7.49 -19.95
C GLN A 38 -7.80 7.88 -19.32
N ARG A 39 -7.80 8.65 -18.24
CA ARG A 39 -9.05 9.18 -17.66
C ARG A 39 -9.46 10.48 -18.36
N GLY A 40 -10.74 10.63 -18.68
CA GLY A 40 -11.34 11.90 -19.15
C GLY A 40 -11.24 12.20 -20.65
N THR A 41 -10.69 11.31 -21.47
CA THR A 41 -10.66 11.44 -22.94
C THR A 41 -11.59 10.44 -23.61
N VAL A 42 -12.26 10.85 -24.71
CA VAL A 42 -13.12 9.95 -25.49
C VAL A 42 -12.23 8.91 -26.18
N GLN A 43 -12.29 7.66 -25.70
CA GLN A 43 -11.47 6.54 -26.18
C GLN A 43 -12.12 5.71 -27.28
N HIS A 44 -13.35 6.07 -27.68
CA HIS A 44 -14.09 5.42 -28.78
C HIS A 44 -14.06 3.88 -28.69
N GLY A 45 -14.21 3.35 -27.47
CA GLY A 45 -14.30 1.91 -27.19
C GLY A 45 -12.97 1.17 -27.00
N VAL A 46 -11.81 1.78 -27.31
CA VAL A 46 -10.49 1.14 -27.15
C VAL A 46 -9.80 1.63 -25.88
N ASP A 47 -9.57 0.71 -24.95
CA ASP A 47 -8.84 0.98 -23.70
C ASP A 47 -7.33 0.88 -23.91
N ILE A 48 -6.89 -0.15 -24.64
CA ILE A 48 -5.48 -0.41 -24.95
C ILE A 48 -5.33 -0.69 -26.45
N ALA A 49 -4.27 -0.15 -27.06
CA ALA A 49 -3.93 -0.47 -28.44
C ALA A 49 -2.46 -0.87 -28.55
N ALA A 50 -2.21 -2.00 -29.19
CA ALA A 50 -0.89 -2.58 -29.34
C ALA A 50 -0.67 -3.17 -30.74
N VAL A 51 0.59 -3.30 -31.14
CA VAL A 51 0.99 -4.04 -32.34
C VAL A 51 1.83 -5.23 -31.92
N GLY A 52 1.46 -6.43 -32.37
CA GLY A 52 2.14 -7.67 -32.02
C GLY A 52 2.14 -8.66 -33.18
N VAL A 53 2.80 -9.79 -32.96
CA VAL A 53 2.71 -10.97 -33.84
C VAL A 53 1.63 -11.87 -33.25
N ASP A 54 0.66 -12.24 -34.06
CA ASP A 54 -0.44 -13.13 -33.68
C ASP A 54 -0.01 -14.60 -33.75
N ASP A 55 -0.85 -15.53 -33.30
CA ASP A 55 -0.56 -16.97 -33.26
C ASP A 55 -0.28 -17.57 -34.66
N ASP A 56 -0.75 -16.92 -35.72
CA ASP A 56 -0.47 -17.28 -37.11
C ASP A 56 0.88 -16.74 -37.64
N GLY A 57 1.64 -16.04 -36.81
CA GLY A 57 2.92 -15.45 -37.16
C GLY A 57 2.82 -14.12 -37.93
N GLU A 58 1.61 -13.62 -38.19
CA GLU A 58 1.41 -12.34 -38.86
C GLU A 58 1.44 -11.18 -37.87
N ARG A 59 1.94 -10.03 -38.32
CA ARG A 59 1.94 -8.81 -37.52
C ARG A 59 0.59 -8.09 -37.64
N LYS A 60 -0.10 -7.86 -36.52
CA LYS A 60 -1.45 -7.28 -36.49
C LYS A 60 -1.58 -6.15 -35.47
N VAL A 61 -2.62 -5.33 -35.63
CA VAL A 61 -3.04 -4.32 -34.64
C VAL A 61 -4.09 -4.95 -33.73
N PHE A 62 -3.86 -4.89 -32.43
CA PHE A 62 -4.77 -5.39 -31.40
C PHE A 62 -5.40 -4.22 -30.65
N LEU A 63 -6.72 -4.17 -30.66
CA LEU A 63 -7.53 -3.15 -30.00
C LEU A 63 -8.32 -3.80 -28.88
N PHE A 64 -7.95 -3.52 -27.64
CA PHE A 64 -8.56 -4.13 -26.46
C PHE A 64 -9.69 -3.25 -25.93
N SER A 65 -10.87 -3.85 -25.76
CA SER A 65 -11.99 -3.25 -25.03
C SER A 65 -12.19 -4.06 -23.74
N VAL A 66 -11.97 -3.41 -22.61
CA VAL A 66 -11.89 -4.07 -21.30
C VAL A 66 -13.21 -3.93 -20.53
N LYS A 67 -13.74 -5.05 -20.08
CA LYS A 67 -14.92 -5.17 -19.20
C LYS A 67 -14.61 -5.96 -17.93
N GLN A 68 -15.36 -5.66 -16.88
CA GLN A 68 -15.20 -6.29 -15.57
C GLN A 68 -16.05 -7.56 -15.48
N GLY A 69 -15.56 -8.58 -14.76
CA GLY A 69 -16.33 -9.78 -14.43
C GLY A 69 -16.76 -10.61 -15.64
N ASP A 70 -17.88 -11.33 -15.47
CA ASP A 70 -18.55 -12.10 -16.53
C ASP A 70 -19.30 -11.18 -17.49
N LEU A 71 -19.32 -11.53 -18.78
CA LEU A 71 -20.10 -10.79 -19.76
C LEU A 71 -21.58 -11.17 -19.64
N THR A 72 -22.36 -10.33 -18.96
CA THR A 72 -23.82 -10.50 -18.83
C THR A 72 -24.58 -9.84 -19.99
N ARG A 73 -25.90 -10.10 -20.07
CA ARG A 73 -26.76 -9.48 -21.09
C ARG A 73 -26.80 -7.96 -20.97
N GLN A 74 -26.72 -7.44 -19.74
CA GLN A 74 -26.67 -6.01 -19.48
C GLN A 74 -25.34 -5.40 -19.92
N ASP A 75 -24.23 -6.12 -19.73
CA ASP A 75 -22.90 -5.68 -20.15
C ASP A 75 -22.69 -5.75 -21.65
N TRP A 76 -23.41 -6.64 -22.34
CA TRP A 76 -23.37 -6.77 -23.79
C TRP A 76 -24.11 -5.64 -24.51
N ASP A 77 -25.37 -5.38 -24.17
CA ASP A 77 -26.23 -4.44 -24.92
C ASP A 77 -27.21 -3.61 -24.05
N GLY A 78 -27.01 -3.60 -22.72
CA GLY A 78 -27.95 -2.96 -21.79
C GLY A 78 -27.78 -1.45 -21.61
N SER A 79 -26.71 -0.84 -22.15
CA SER A 79 -26.43 0.58 -21.98
C SER A 79 -25.57 1.15 -23.12
N PRO A 80 -25.52 2.49 -23.30
CA PRO A 80 -24.56 3.14 -24.21
C PRO A 80 -23.10 2.82 -23.87
N GLN A 81 -22.81 2.42 -22.64
CA GLN A 81 -21.50 1.99 -22.16
C GLN A 81 -21.26 0.49 -22.31
N ALA A 82 -22.22 -0.28 -22.85
CA ALA A 82 -22.08 -1.72 -23.03
C ALA A 82 -20.99 -2.08 -24.05
N LEU A 83 -20.59 -3.34 -24.06
CA LEU A 83 -19.52 -3.83 -24.92
C LEU A 83 -19.88 -3.67 -26.40
N ARG A 84 -21.10 -4.02 -26.82
CA ARG A 84 -21.54 -3.86 -28.21
C ARG A 84 -21.42 -2.42 -28.71
N SER A 85 -21.85 -1.45 -27.90
CA SER A 85 -21.70 -0.02 -28.21
C SER A 85 -20.22 0.38 -28.36
N SER A 86 -19.36 -0.16 -27.50
CA SER A 86 -17.92 0.05 -27.57
C SER A 86 -17.34 -0.51 -28.88
N LEU A 87 -17.71 -1.74 -29.25
CA LEU A 87 -17.27 -2.40 -30.50
C LEU A 87 -17.75 -1.64 -31.74
N ASN A 88 -18.97 -1.09 -31.73
CA ASN A 88 -19.46 -0.22 -32.82
C ASN A 88 -18.58 1.03 -32.95
N ALA A 89 -18.30 1.71 -31.83
CA ALA A 89 -17.46 2.92 -31.83
C ALA A 89 -16.03 2.66 -32.34
N ILE A 90 -15.47 1.47 -32.07
CA ILE A 90 -14.15 1.07 -32.59
C ILE A 90 -14.19 1.02 -34.12
N GLN A 91 -15.21 0.36 -34.68
CA GLN A 91 -15.35 0.16 -36.12
C GLN A 91 -15.66 1.47 -36.86
N ASP A 92 -16.59 2.26 -36.31
CA ASP A 92 -17.09 3.47 -36.97
C ASP A 92 -16.10 4.62 -36.88
N VAL A 93 -15.36 4.72 -35.77
CA VAL A 93 -14.55 5.90 -35.46
C VAL A 93 -13.08 5.55 -35.27
N TYR A 94 -12.75 4.61 -34.37
CA TYR A 94 -11.36 4.41 -33.95
C TYR A 94 -10.48 3.93 -35.10
N ILE A 95 -10.90 2.87 -35.81
CA ILE A 95 -10.13 2.28 -36.91
C ILE A 95 -9.85 3.31 -38.01
N ARG A 96 -10.80 4.21 -38.29
CA ARG A 96 -10.69 5.19 -39.38
C ARG A 96 -9.80 6.38 -39.04
N HIS A 97 -9.72 6.76 -37.76
CA HIS A 97 -9.18 8.06 -37.37
C HIS A 97 -8.04 8.01 -36.35
N ARG A 98 -7.87 6.91 -35.62
CA ARG A 98 -6.96 6.84 -34.46
C ARG A 98 -5.79 5.88 -34.64
N ILE A 99 -5.84 4.97 -35.61
CA ILE A 99 -4.70 4.10 -35.92
C ILE A 99 -3.59 4.94 -36.58
N PRO A 100 -2.35 4.92 -36.06
CA PRO A 100 -1.22 5.60 -36.69
C PRO A 100 -1.01 5.12 -38.14
N THR A 101 -0.74 6.03 -39.06
CA THR A 101 -0.62 5.75 -40.51
C THR A 101 0.33 4.59 -40.84
N ARG A 102 1.40 4.43 -40.06
CA ARG A 102 2.38 3.34 -40.16
C ARG A 102 1.82 1.92 -39.93
N TYR A 103 0.59 1.80 -39.43
CA TYR A 103 -0.09 0.53 -39.14
C TYR A 103 -1.36 0.35 -39.96
N ASN A 104 -1.66 1.24 -40.91
CA ASN A 104 -2.90 1.17 -41.69
C ASN A 104 -3.01 -0.14 -42.50
N ASP A 105 -1.91 -0.67 -43.01
CA ASP A 105 -1.94 -1.85 -43.87
C ASP A 105 -2.00 -3.17 -43.08
N LEU A 106 -1.95 -3.11 -41.74
CA LEU A 106 -2.03 -4.30 -40.90
C LEU A 106 -3.49 -4.75 -40.73
N LYS A 107 -3.67 -6.08 -40.63
CA LYS A 107 -4.94 -6.66 -40.15
C LYS A 107 -5.20 -6.21 -38.71
N ILE A 108 -6.47 -6.13 -38.36
CA ILE A 108 -6.95 -5.61 -37.08
C ILE A 108 -7.68 -6.74 -36.35
N VAL A 109 -7.35 -6.90 -35.07
CA VAL A 109 -8.01 -7.81 -34.14
C VAL A 109 -8.63 -6.97 -33.03
N ILE A 110 -9.95 -6.99 -32.90
CA ILE A 110 -10.64 -6.40 -31.76
C ILE A 110 -10.73 -7.47 -30.67
N CYS A 111 -10.11 -7.20 -29.52
CA CYS A 111 -10.04 -8.13 -28.40
C CYS A 111 -11.13 -7.78 -27.37
N LEU A 112 -12.13 -8.64 -27.26
CA LEU A 112 -13.12 -8.58 -26.19
C LEU A 112 -12.44 -9.09 -24.93
N THR A 113 -12.12 -8.19 -23.99
CA THR A 113 -11.24 -8.51 -22.85
C THR A 113 -12.04 -8.41 -21.55
N PHE A 114 -12.12 -9.51 -20.81
CA PHE A 114 -12.85 -9.55 -19.55
C PHE A 114 -12.25 -10.59 -18.59
N GLY A 115 -12.41 -10.35 -17.28
CA GLY A 115 -11.80 -11.19 -16.24
C GLY A 115 -12.51 -12.53 -16.04
N GLY A 116 -13.83 -12.59 -16.27
CA GLY A 116 -14.65 -13.78 -16.16
C GLY A 116 -14.88 -14.50 -17.50
N ASP A 117 -16.05 -15.13 -17.64
CA ASP A 117 -16.48 -15.83 -18.86
C ASP A 117 -17.70 -15.16 -19.53
N ILE A 118 -17.95 -15.50 -20.80
CA ILE A 118 -19.20 -15.12 -21.46
C ILE A 118 -20.32 -15.99 -20.91
N GLN A 119 -21.35 -15.39 -20.31
CA GLN A 119 -22.51 -16.15 -19.87
C GLN A 119 -23.22 -16.81 -21.06
N GLU A 120 -23.66 -18.05 -20.88
CA GLU A 120 -24.30 -18.85 -21.93
C GLU A 120 -25.46 -18.11 -22.62
N GLN A 121 -26.21 -17.33 -21.85
CA GLN A 121 -27.35 -16.53 -22.34
C GLN A 121 -26.96 -15.43 -23.36
N VAL A 122 -25.68 -15.07 -23.42
CA VAL A 122 -25.15 -13.98 -24.25
C VAL A 122 -24.25 -14.52 -25.37
N ARG A 123 -23.78 -15.76 -25.25
CA ARG A 123 -22.83 -16.39 -26.16
C ARG A 123 -23.27 -16.31 -27.62
N ASP A 124 -24.49 -16.74 -27.91
CA ASP A 124 -25.05 -16.74 -29.27
C ASP A 124 -25.11 -15.32 -29.88
N PHE A 125 -25.39 -14.31 -29.05
CA PHE A 125 -25.43 -12.91 -29.50
C PHE A 125 -24.04 -12.37 -29.82
N VAL A 126 -23.03 -12.74 -29.03
CA VAL A 126 -21.63 -12.35 -29.28
C VAL A 126 -21.12 -13.03 -30.53
N GLU A 127 -21.35 -14.33 -30.69
CA GLU A 127 -20.91 -15.09 -31.86
C GLU A 127 -21.57 -14.60 -33.14
N GLY A 128 -22.89 -14.34 -33.12
CA GLY A 128 -23.60 -13.73 -34.24
C GLY A 128 -23.01 -12.38 -34.62
N TYR A 129 -22.74 -11.51 -33.63
CA TYR A 129 -22.13 -10.21 -33.88
C TYR A 129 -20.71 -10.33 -34.49
N ILE A 130 -19.87 -11.23 -33.96
CA ILE A 130 -18.53 -11.49 -34.49
C ILE A 130 -18.61 -11.97 -35.93
N ALA A 131 -19.52 -12.90 -36.23
CA ALA A 131 -19.71 -13.44 -37.57
C ALA A 131 -20.13 -12.33 -38.56
N ASP A 132 -21.06 -11.47 -38.16
CA ASP A 132 -21.61 -10.40 -39.02
C ASP A 132 -20.58 -9.30 -39.34
N HIS A 133 -19.58 -9.10 -38.48
CA HIS A 133 -18.63 -7.98 -38.60
C HIS A 133 -17.20 -8.42 -38.95
N THR A 134 -16.93 -9.73 -39.05
CA THR A 134 -15.63 -10.24 -39.48
C THR A 134 -15.45 -10.04 -40.98
N THR A 135 -14.29 -9.50 -41.38
CA THR A 135 -13.92 -9.25 -42.78
C THR A 135 -12.49 -9.72 -43.04
N GLU A 136 -11.99 -9.62 -44.27
CA GLU A 136 -10.58 -9.97 -44.59
C GLU A 136 -9.55 -9.15 -43.76
N ARG A 137 -9.92 -7.94 -43.33
CA ARG A 137 -9.06 -7.04 -42.57
C ARG A 137 -9.36 -7.01 -41.07
N LEU A 138 -10.61 -7.25 -40.68
CA LEU A 138 -11.09 -7.15 -39.30
C LEU A 138 -11.49 -8.51 -38.77
N SER A 139 -10.92 -8.89 -37.63
CA SER A 139 -11.26 -10.10 -36.89
C SER A 139 -11.49 -9.76 -35.43
N PHE A 140 -12.08 -10.70 -34.70
CA PHE A 140 -12.34 -10.58 -33.28
C PHE A 140 -11.65 -11.72 -32.54
N ASP A 141 -11.25 -11.44 -31.31
CA ASP A 141 -10.66 -12.44 -30.43
C ASP A 141 -11.19 -12.29 -29.02
N GLU A 142 -11.42 -13.41 -28.37
CA GLU A 142 -11.92 -13.48 -27.00
C GLU A 142 -10.75 -13.61 -26.05
N TRP A 143 -10.56 -12.61 -25.19
CA TRP A 143 -9.55 -12.59 -24.15
C TRP A 143 -10.25 -12.68 -22.79
N ASN A 144 -10.71 -13.89 -22.47
CA ASN A 144 -11.28 -14.21 -21.16
C ASN A 144 -10.18 -14.45 -20.11
N GLY A 145 -10.59 -14.63 -18.85
CA GLY A 145 -9.69 -14.92 -17.74
C GLY A 145 -8.73 -16.10 -18.02
N ASP A 146 -9.20 -17.15 -18.69
CA ASP A 146 -8.39 -18.33 -19.03
C ASP A 146 -7.29 -18.03 -20.05
N LYS A 147 -7.61 -17.26 -21.09
CA LYS A 147 -6.64 -16.87 -22.12
C LYS A 147 -5.64 -15.87 -21.58
N ILE A 148 -6.09 -14.86 -20.84
CA ILE A 148 -5.19 -13.91 -20.20
C ILE A 148 -4.32 -14.64 -19.16
N ALA A 149 -4.84 -15.64 -18.44
CA ALA A 149 -4.04 -16.47 -17.52
C ALA A 149 -3.00 -17.30 -18.26
N ALA A 150 -3.39 -17.90 -19.39
CA ALA A 150 -2.49 -18.66 -20.25
C ALA A 150 -1.40 -17.76 -20.84
N LEU A 151 -1.72 -16.53 -21.24
CA LEU A 151 -0.78 -15.55 -21.76
C LEU A 151 0.10 -14.94 -20.66
N LEU A 152 -0.44 -14.72 -19.45
CA LEU A 152 0.35 -14.43 -18.26
C LEU A 152 1.32 -15.57 -17.96
N LEU A 153 0.91 -16.82 -18.21
CA LEU A 153 1.78 -17.98 -18.05
C LEU A 153 2.82 -18.14 -19.15
N GLN A 154 2.45 -17.86 -20.39
CA GLN A 154 3.27 -18.04 -21.58
C GLN A 154 4.22 -16.85 -21.82
N GLY A 155 3.82 -15.64 -21.43
CA GLY A 155 4.61 -14.41 -21.51
C GLY A 155 5.28 -14.05 -20.20
N ILE A 156 4.47 -13.64 -19.21
CA ILE A 156 4.96 -13.22 -17.89
C ILE A 156 5.62 -14.40 -17.14
N LEU A 157 5.23 -15.68 -17.35
CA LEU A 157 5.81 -16.80 -16.59
C LEU A 157 6.59 -17.80 -17.44
N ARG A 158 7.30 -17.31 -18.46
CA ARG A 158 8.55 -17.97 -18.86
C ARG A 158 9.50 -18.11 -17.66
N GLU A 159 10.52 -18.94 -17.79
CA GLU A 159 11.60 -19.16 -16.81
C GLU A 159 12.34 -17.87 -16.33
N GLU A 160 11.89 -16.68 -16.75
CA GLU A 160 12.54 -15.38 -16.61
C GLU A 160 11.99 -14.49 -15.45
N ILE A 161 10.74 -14.67 -14.96
CA ILE A 161 10.21 -13.85 -13.84
C ILE A 161 10.57 -14.40 -12.47
N LEU A 162 10.54 -15.70 -12.25
CA LEU A 162 11.08 -16.25 -11.01
C LEU A 162 11.89 -17.49 -11.38
N PRO A 163 13.20 -17.51 -11.10
CA PRO A 163 13.99 -18.72 -11.16
C PRO A 163 13.26 -19.87 -10.47
N LYS A 164 13.38 -21.11 -10.99
CA LYS A 164 12.66 -22.29 -10.46
C LYS A 164 12.64 -22.39 -8.92
N PRO A 165 13.73 -22.08 -8.19
CA PRO A 165 13.73 -22.11 -6.72
C PRO A 165 12.81 -21.08 -6.07
N LEU A 166 12.64 -19.91 -6.67
CA LEU A 166 11.84 -18.82 -6.12
C LEU A 166 10.33 -19.03 -6.35
N ARG A 167 9.96 -19.76 -7.41
CA ARG A 167 8.54 -20.11 -7.69
C ARG A 167 7.92 -20.91 -6.55
N SER A 168 8.64 -21.90 -6.02
CA SER A 168 8.14 -22.70 -4.89
C SER A 168 7.91 -21.83 -3.65
N ARG A 169 8.78 -20.85 -3.38
CA ARG A 169 8.60 -19.92 -2.26
C ARG A 169 7.38 -19.03 -2.45
N PHE A 170 7.22 -18.47 -3.65
CA PHE A 170 6.05 -17.64 -3.96
C PHE A 170 4.74 -18.43 -3.89
N GLN A 171 4.72 -19.67 -4.37
CA GLN A 171 3.55 -20.54 -4.23
C GLN A 171 3.18 -20.77 -2.78
N LYS A 172 4.17 -20.99 -1.90
CA LYS A 172 3.92 -21.12 -0.46
C LYS A 172 3.42 -19.81 0.16
N THR A 173 3.92 -18.66 -0.29
CA THR A 173 3.38 -17.35 0.14
C THR A 173 1.88 -17.25 -0.16
N VAL A 174 1.46 -17.53 -1.39
CA VAL A 174 0.04 -17.42 -1.78
C VAL A 174 -0.80 -18.50 -1.13
N ALA A 175 -0.32 -19.74 -1.05
CA ALA A 175 -1.05 -20.85 -0.43
C ALA A 175 -1.28 -20.65 1.07
N MET A 176 -0.43 -19.87 1.74
CA MET A 176 -0.51 -19.58 3.17
C MET A 176 -1.08 -18.17 3.43
N ALA A 177 -1.82 -17.58 2.48
CA ALA A 177 -2.39 -16.23 2.65
C ALA A 177 -3.24 -16.09 3.93
N ASP A 178 -3.89 -17.17 4.35
CA ASP A 178 -4.68 -17.26 5.59
C ASP A 178 -3.83 -17.29 6.88
N GLU A 179 -2.52 -17.53 6.76
CA GLU A 179 -1.54 -17.60 7.83
C GLU A 179 -0.48 -16.50 7.63
N PRO A 180 -0.77 -15.23 8.01
CA PRO A 180 0.00 -14.07 7.56
C PRO A 180 1.48 -14.12 7.91
N GLU A 181 1.85 -14.68 9.08
CA GLU A 181 3.25 -14.84 9.49
C GLU A 181 4.01 -15.82 8.58
N VAL A 182 3.37 -16.94 8.21
CA VAL A 182 3.97 -17.96 7.35
C VAL A 182 4.10 -17.44 5.92
N ALA A 183 3.04 -16.79 5.41
CA ALA A 183 3.08 -16.12 4.11
C ALA A 183 4.19 -15.08 4.05
N TYR A 184 4.27 -14.22 5.07
CA TYR A 184 5.26 -13.16 5.18
C TYR A 184 6.69 -13.72 5.20
N ASP A 185 6.98 -14.77 5.97
CA ASP A 185 8.33 -15.34 6.01
C ASP A 185 8.76 -15.92 4.64
N HIS A 186 7.85 -16.62 3.95
CA HIS A 186 8.11 -17.08 2.59
C HIS A 186 8.33 -15.93 1.61
N PHE A 187 7.53 -14.86 1.71
CA PHE A 187 7.66 -13.68 0.89
C PHE A 187 8.97 -12.92 1.19
N ARG A 188 9.36 -12.83 2.46
CA ARG A 188 10.59 -12.19 2.90
C ARG A 188 11.82 -12.85 2.29
N ARG A 189 11.88 -14.18 2.32
CA ARG A 189 12.95 -14.97 1.69
C ARG A 189 12.95 -14.83 0.17
N LEU A 190 11.79 -14.66 -0.44
CA LEU A 190 11.65 -14.35 -1.87
C LEU A 190 12.22 -12.96 -2.19
N ALA A 191 11.79 -11.93 -1.44
CA ALA A 191 12.19 -10.55 -1.64
C ALA A 191 13.70 -10.36 -1.44
N GLN A 192 14.30 -11.00 -0.44
CA GLN A 192 15.75 -11.01 -0.23
C GLN A 192 16.51 -11.60 -1.42
N ALA A 193 16.03 -12.73 -1.96
CA ALA A 193 16.67 -13.36 -3.12
C ALA A 193 16.55 -12.49 -4.39
N LEU A 194 15.39 -11.85 -4.59
CA LEU A 194 15.18 -10.91 -5.69
C LEU A 194 16.11 -9.70 -5.57
N ARG A 195 16.23 -9.09 -4.38
CA ARG A 195 17.16 -7.99 -4.12
C ARG A 195 18.60 -8.39 -4.42
N ALA A 196 19.04 -9.56 -3.96
CA ALA A 196 20.38 -10.06 -4.19
C ALA A 196 20.67 -10.20 -5.71
N SER A 197 19.73 -10.78 -6.46
CA SER A 197 19.84 -10.93 -7.92
C SER A 197 19.85 -9.60 -8.67
N GLY A 198 19.11 -8.61 -8.16
CA GLY A 198 19.00 -7.28 -8.75
C GLY A 198 20.26 -6.42 -8.57
N SER A 199 21.17 -6.76 -7.66
CA SER A 199 22.34 -5.92 -7.34
C SER A 199 23.36 -5.78 -8.50
N THR A 200 23.28 -6.65 -9.51
CA THR A 200 24.26 -6.81 -10.59
C THR A 200 24.26 -5.72 -11.67
N SER A 201 23.10 -5.15 -12.03
CA SER A 201 23.00 -4.11 -13.08
C SER A 201 21.68 -3.34 -12.97
N ILE A 202 21.57 -2.15 -13.58
CA ILE A 202 20.31 -1.37 -13.58
C ILE A 202 19.16 -2.17 -14.21
N LYS A 203 19.42 -2.92 -15.27
CA LYS A 203 18.44 -3.80 -15.91
C LYS A 203 17.98 -4.93 -14.97
N ALA A 204 18.90 -5.52 -14.20
CA ALA A 204 18.58 -6.52 -13.20
C ALA A 204 17.77 -5.93 -12.02
N ARG A 205 18.09 -4.70 -11.59
CA ARG A 205 17.30 -3.97 -10.57
C ARG A 205 15.87 -3.75 -11.03
N LEU A 206 15.69 -3.27 -12.26
CA LEU A 206 14.38 -3.07 -12.87
C LEU A 206 13.59 -4.39 -12.92
N ARG A 207 14.24 -5.47 -13.35
CA ARG A 207 13.62 -6.81 -13.37
C ARG A 207 13.18 -7.24 -11.96
N ALA A 208 14.07 -7.16 -10.97
CA ALA A 208 13.76 -7.53 -9.59
C ALA A 208 12.60 -6.70 -9.00
N ALA A 209 12.55 -5.40 -9.28
CA ALA A 209 11.45 -4.56 -8.87
C ALA A 209 10.12 -4.97 -9.53
N ARG A 210 10.10 -5.22 -10.85
CA ARG A 210 8.89 -5.72 -11.53
C ARG A 210 8.41 -7.05 -10.94
N GLN A 211 9.34 -7.96 -10.66
CA GLN A 211 9.04 -9.26 -10.04
C GLN A 211 8.41 -9.09 -8.66
N LEU A 212 8.97 -8.23 -7.81
CA LEU A 212 8.40 -7.89 -6.50
C LEU A 212 6.99 -7.31 -6.63
N TYR A 213 6.80 -6.34 -7.53
CA TYR A 213 5.52 -5.69 -7.76
C TYR A 213 4.43 -6.71 -8.15
N ILE A 214 4.74 -7.58 -9.12
CA ILE A 214 3.82 -8.64 -9.57
C ILE A 214 3.50 -9.61 -8.43
N CYS A 215 4.51 -10.03 -7.65
CA CYS A 215 4.28 -10.96 -6.54
C CYS A 215 3.35 -10.39 -5.47
N VAL A 216 3.52 -9.11 -5.10
CA VAL A 216 2.62 -8.43 -4.15
C VAL A 216 1.21 -8.31 -4.73
N TRP A 217 1.10 -7.94 -6.01
CA TRP A 217 -0.21 -7.78 -6.65
C TRP A 217 -1.01 -9.08 -6.65
N ILE A 218 -0.37 -10.20 -7.04
CA ILE A 218 -1.01 -11.52 -7.02
C ILE A 218 -1.39 -11.92 -5.59
N LEU A 219 -0.50 -11.69 -4.61
CA LEU A 219 -0.80 -12.00 -3.21
C LEU A 219 -2.00 -11.20 -2.70
N PHE A 220 -2.06 -9.91 -3.02
CA PHE A 220 -3.16 -9.03 -2.62
C PHE A 220 -4.51 -9.53 -3.13
N VAL A 221 -4.59 -9.83 -4.41
CA VAL A 221 -5.85 -10.26 -5.02
C VAL A 221 -6.33 -11.61 -4.43
N TRP A 222 -5.41 -12.55 -4.20
CA TRP A 222 -5.76 -13.82 -3.55
C TRP A 222 -6.23 -13.64 -2.10
N ALA A 223 -5.50 -12.82 -1.35
CA ALA A 223 -5.80 -12.50 0.04
C ALA A 223 -7.13 -11.74 0.20
N ARG A 224 -7.51 -10.93 -0.79
CA ARG A 224 -8.81 -10.27 -0.86
C ARG A 224 -9.96 -11.27 -0.97
N ASP A 225 -9.82 -12.29 -1.82
CA ASP A 225 -10.84 -13.34 -1.95
C ASP A 225 -10.94 -14.22 -0.71
N ALA A 226 -9.81 -14.46 -0.04
CA ALA A 226 -9.74 -15.15 1.23
C ALA A 226 -10.20 -14.28 2.43
N ASP A 227 -10.59 -13.03 2.19
CA ASP A 227 -11.00 -12.04 3.20
C ASP A 227 -9.95 -11.71 4.28
N ASN A 228 -8.66 -11.94 3.98
CA ASN A 228 -7.55 -11.73 4.91
C ASN A 228 -6.42 -10.90 4.28
N LEU A 229 -6.47 -9.58 4.47
CA LEU A 229 -5.53 -8.63 3.86
C LEU A 229 -4.24 -8.39 4.68
N GLU A 230 -4.02 -9.13 5.76
CA GLU A 230 -2.86 -8.94 6.63
C GLU A 230 -1.55 -9.32 5.93
N ALA A 231 -1.53 -10.47 5.26
CA ALA A 231 -0.37 -10.95 4.51
C ALA A 231 0.07 -9.98 3.39
N PRO A 232 -0.81 -9.52 2.48
CA PRO A 232 -0.41 -8.58 1.43
C PRO A 232 -0.03 -7.21 1.97
N TYR A 233 -0.63 -6.73 3.07
CA TYR A 233 -0.23 -5.47 3.70
C TYR A 233 1.25 -5.52 4.09
N ARG A 234 1.66 -6.49 4.91
CA ARG A 234 3.05 -6.63 5.38
C ARG A 234 4.01 -6.94 4.22
N ALA A 235 3.60 -7.76 3.26
CA ALA A 235 4.40 -8.05 2.07
C ALA A 235 4.64 -6.78 1.22
N SER A 236 3.63 -5.91 1.09
CA SER A 236 3.76 -4.66 0.34
C SER A 236 4.73 -3.68 1.00
N GLU A 237 4.74 -3.55 2.32
CA GLU A 237 5.72 -2.73 3.04
C GLU A 237 7.15 -3.22 2.81
N LEU A 238 7.36 -4.54 2.90
CA LEU A 238 8.67 -5.12 2.62
C LEU A 238 9.08 -4.93 1.16
N ALA A 239 8.13 -5.01 0.22
CA ALA A 239 8.38 -4.76 -1.19
C ALA A 239 8.75 -3.30 -1.44
N LEU A 240 8.15 -2.34 -0.74
CA LEU A 240 8.52 -0.92 -0.80
C LEU A 240 9.95 -0.68 -0.31
N LEU A 241 10.32 -1.22 0.85
CA LEU A 241 11.69 -1.14 1.36
C LEU A 241 12.69 -1.79 0.39
N SER A 242 12.30 -2.94 -0.17
CA SER A 242 13.11 -3.65 -1.16
C SER A 242 13.26 -2.86 -2.46
N GLY A 243 12.19 -2.23 -2.94
CA GLY A 243 12.15 -1.39 -4.13
C GLY A 243 12.99 -0.12 -3.94
N TRP A 244 12.92 0.50 -2.76
CA TRP A 244 13.77 1.65 -2.41
C TRP A 244 15.26 1.29 -2.44
N GLU A 245 15.63 0.16 -1.85
CA GLU A 245 17.01 -0.34 -1.86
C GLU A 245 17.53 -0.66 -3.28
N LEU A 246 16.64 -1.10 -4.17
CA LEU A 246 16.95 -1.29 -5.59
C LEU A 246 17.10 0.05 -6.31
N LEU A 247 16.26 1.04 -6.01
CA LEU A 247 16.25 2.37 -6.65
C LEU A 247 17.37 3.29 -6.17
N ARG A 248 17.74 3.25 -4.88
CA ARG A 248 18.68 4.20 -4.25
C ARG A 248 19.97 4.43 -5.05
N PRO A 249 20.67 3.40 -5.57
CA PRO A 249 21.89 3.59 -6.35
C PRO A 249 21.66 4.17 -7.76
N ALA A 250 20.42 4.23 -8.22
CA ALA A 250 20.04 4.67 -9.57
C ALA A 250 19.36 6.06 -9.60
N ILE A 251 19.23 6.75 -8.46
CA ILE A 251 18.50 8.03 -8.34
C ILE A 251 19.04 9.10 -9.29
N ASP A 252 20.36 9.23 -9.40
CA ASP A 252 21.00 10.25 -10.26
C ASP A 252 21.23 9.79 -11.71
N SER A 253 20.86 8.54 -12.02
CA SER A 253 21.10 7.96 -13.35
C SER A 253 20.08 8.47 -14.37
N ARG A 254 20.57 8.93 -15.52
CA ARG A 254 19.73 9.34 -16.66
C ARG A 254 19.32 8.17 -17.57
N ALA A 255 19.74 6.94 -17.25
CA ALA A 255 19.44 5.75 -18.04
C ALA A 255 17.92 5.53 -18.16
N LYS A 256 17.47 5.06 -19.32
CA LYS A 256 16.06 4.73 -19.57
C LYS A 256 15.52 3.74 -18.52
N ASP A 257 16.33 2.75 -18.16
CA ASP A 257 15.96 1.72 -17.18
C ASP A 257 15.87 2.27 -15.75
N ALA A 258 16.65 3.31 -15.40
CA ALA A 258 16.56 3.97 -14.09
C ALA A 258 15.24 4.76 -13.95
N LYS A 259 14.82 5.44 -15.02
CA LYS A 259 13.50 6.08 -15.08
C LYS A 259 12.38 5.06 -14.96
N ALA A 260 12.48 3.94 -15.67
CA ALA A 260 11.50 2.85 -15.58
C ALA A 260 11.46 2.24 -14.17
N LEU A 261 12.60 2.09 -13.50
CA LEU A 261 12.68 1.60 -12.13
C LEU A 261 11.96 2.53 -11.14
N ASN A 262 12.14 3.85 -11.28
CA ASN A 262 11.40 4.84 -10.50
C ASN A 262 9.88 4.70 -10.71
N VAL A 263 9.43 4.53 -11.96
CA VAL A 263 8.01 4.29 -12.27
C VAL A 263 7.48 3.04 -11.55
N VAL A 264 8.22 1.93 -11.56
CA VAL A 264 7.82 0.70 -10.87
C VAL A 264 7.73 0.89 -9.36
N VAL A 265 8.68 1.61 -8.74
CA VAL A 265 8.60 1.92 -7.30
C VAL A 265 7.39 2.81 -6.98
N MET A 266 7.06 3.78 -7.84
CA MET A 266 5.84 4.57 -7.69
C MET A 266 4.57 3.73 -7.83
N GLN A 267 4.56 2.74 -8.73
CA GLN A 267 3.46 1.77 -8.85
C GLN A 267 3.34 0.91 -7.58
N MET A 268 4.45 0.50 -6.97
CA MET A 268 4.43 -0.22 -5.69
C MET A 268 3.83 0.61 -4.55
N ILE A 269 4.15 1.91 -4.48
CA ILE A 269 3.56 2.81 -3.46
C ILE A 269 2.05 2.90 -3.65
N ARG A 270 1.59 3.04 -4.90
CA ARG A 270 0.16 3.06 -5.22
C ARG A 270 -0.52 1.74 -4.86
N LEU A 271 0.09 0.60 -5.17
CA LEU A 271 -0.41 -0.72 -4.78
C LEU A 271 -0.51 -0.84 -3.25
N HIS A 272 0.51 -0.42 -2.50
CA HIS A 272 0.45 -0.40 -1.04
C HIS A 272 -0.72 0.46 -0.54
N LEU A 273 -0.97 1.63 -1.12
CA LEU A 273 -2.12 2.47 -0.76
C LEU A 273 -3.46 1.83 -1.12
N THR A 274 -3.55 1.07 -2.22
CA THR A 274 -4.76 0.29 -2.55
C THR A 274 -5.01 -0.79 -1.49
N ILE A 275 -3.99 -1.59 -1.17
CA ILE A 275 -4.06 -2.65 -0.15
C ILE A 275 -4.45 -2.05 1.21
N ALA A 276 -3.77 -0.98 1.60
CA ALA A 276 -4.01 -0.28 2.86
C ALA A 276 -5.39 0.38 2.91
N GLY A 277 -5.85 0.95 1.79
CA GLY A 277 -7.19 1.51 1.66
C GLY A 277 -8.25 0.44 1.86
N GLU A 278 -8.10 -0.72 1.23
CA GLU A 278 -9.04 -1.83 1.41
C GLU A 278 -9.02 -2.33 2.86
N PHE A 279 -7.85 -2.58 3.43
CA PHE A 279 -7.71 -3.00 4.83
C PHE A 279 -8.30 -1.98 5.82
N LEU A 280 -7.89 -0.71 5.74
CA LEU A 280 -8.27 0.31 6.73
C LEU A 280 -9.71 0.81 6.54
N VAL A 281 -10.14 1.05 5.30
CA VAL A 281 -11.46 1.64 5.03
C VAL A 281 -12.56 0.59 5.04
N THR A 282 -12.33 -0.60 4.48
CA THR A 282 -13.39 -1.62 4.40
C THR A 282 -13.46 -2.51 5.63
N LYS A 283 -12.31 -2.84 6.25
CA LYS A 283 -12.28 -3.73 7.43
C LYS A 283 -12.24 -2.97 8.75
N ILE A 284 -11.37 -1.97 8.89
CA ILE A 284 -11.18 -1.30 10.19
C ILE A 284 -12.23 -0.21 10.44
N ALA A 285 -12.49 0.66 9.46
CA ALA A 285 -13.34 1.84 9.66
C ALA A 285 -14.77 1.53 10.16
N PRO A 286 -15.47 0.47 9.70
CA PRO A 286 -16.81 0.15 10.20
C PRO A 286 -16.86 -0.16 11.70
N HIS A 287 -15.75 -0.65 12.25
CA HIS A 287 -15.65 -1.02 13.67
C HIS A 287 -15.01 0.08 14.53
N ALA A 288 -14.31 1.04 13.94
CA ALA A 288 -13.64 2.14 14.65
C ALA A 288 -14.60 3.10 15.35
N SER A 289 -15.85 3.19 14.89
CA SER A 289 -16.90 4.03 15.50
C SER A 289 -17.61 3.38 16.68
N VAL A 290 -17.36 2.08 16.93
CA VAL A 290 -18.01 1.31 18.00
C VAL A 290 -17.07 1.22 19.20
N LEU A 291 -17.56 1.56 20.39
CA LEU A 291 -16.83 1.42 21.66
C LEU A 291 -16.35 -0.02 21.83
N HIS A 292 -15.02 -0.22 21.95
CA HIS A 292 -14.34 -1.52 21.99
C HIS A 292 -14.59 -2.45 20.78
N GLY A 293 -15.13 -1.92 19.67
CA GLY A 293 -15.49 -2.73 18.49
C GLY A 293 -14.29 -3.48 17.93
N ILE A 294 -13.17 -2.78 17.75
CA ILE A 294 -11.95 -3.36 17.20
C ILE A 294 -11.26 -4.29 18.20
N SER A 295 -11.19 -3.92 19.48
CA SER A 295 -10.67 -4.79 20.54
C SER A 295 -11.40 -6.14 20.58
N ARG A 296 -12.72 -6.15 20.35
CA ARG A 296 -13.53 -7.36 20.31
C ARG A 296 -13.28 -8.20 19.05
N CYS A 297 -13.04 -7.56 17.91
CA CYS A 297 -12.76 -8.24 16.64
C CYS A 297 -11.40 -8.97 16.63
N PHE A 298 -10.41 -8.47 17.36
CA PHE A 298 -9.11 -9.13 17.44
C PHE A 298 -9.17 -10.51 18.11
N GLY A 299 -10.19 -10.79 18.92
CA GLY A 299 -10.36 -12.09 19.59
C GLY A 299 -9.21 -12.47 20.53
N ALA A 300 -8.30 -11.53 20.81
CA ALA A 300 -7.12 -11.79 21.61
C ALA A 300 -7.52 -11.97 23.08
N PRO A 301 -7.00 -13.01 23.76
CA PRO A 301 -7.39 -13.33 25.13
C PRO A 301 -6.80 -12.35 26.15
N ASN A 302 -5.79 -11.55 25.78
CA ASN A 302 -5.07 -10.67 26.71
C ASN A 302 -5.09 -9.19 26.28
N ALA A 303 -4.90 -8.30 27.25
CA ALA A 303 -4.90 -6.85 27.02
C ALA A 303 -3.63 -6.35 26.30
N LEU A 304 -2.53 -7.11 26.39
CA LEU A 304 -1.26 -6.79 25.74
C LEU A 304 -1.41 -6.81 24.21
N ASP A 305 -1.92 -7.91 23.66
CA ASP A 305 -2.16 -8.13 22.24
C ASP A 305 -3.09 -7.05 21.67
N VAL A 306 -4.15 -6.71 22.41
CA VAL A 306 -5.07 -5.62 22.03
C VAL A 306 -4.34 -4.27 21.99
N ASN A 307 -3.46 -3.99 22.97
CA ASN A 307 -2.66 -2.75 22.97
C ASN A 307 -1.73 -2.70 21.76
N LEU A 308 -0.92 -3.75 21.56
CA LEU A 308 0.01 -3.85 20.45
C LEU A 308 -0.70 -3.70 19.10
N ALA A 309 -1.80 -4.41 18.90
CA ALA A 309 -2.55 -4.39 17.65
C ALA A 309 -3.23 -3.03 17.39
N LEU A 310 -3.81 -2.38 18.40
CA LEU A 310 -4.44 -1.06 18.22
C LEU A 310 -3.43 0.03 17.87
N PHE A 311 -2.26 0.04 18.50
CA PHE A 311 -1.19 0.98 18.14
C PHE A 311 -0.62 0.68 16.77
N GLU A 312 -0.49 -0.58 16.39
CA GLU A 312 -0.08 -0.95 15.03
C GLU A 312 -1.08 -0.44 13.99
N VAL A 313 -2.39 -0.63 14.21
CA VAL A 313 -3.44 -0.07 13.34
C VAL A 313 -3.34 1.46 13.27
N LEU A 314 -3.08 2.14 14.39
CA LEU A 314 -2.90 3.59 14.42
C LEU A 314 -1.67 4.03 13.60
N GLY A 315 -0.56 3.31 13.71
CA GLY A 315 0.64 3.52 12.91
C GLY A 315 0.39 3.33 11.42
N ARG A 316 -0.34 2.27 11.04
CA ARG A 316 -0.77 2.00 9.66
C ARG A 316 -1.63 3.13 9.11
N ILE A 317 -2.60 3.63 9.88
CA ILE A 317 -3.42 4.80 9.50
C ILE A 317 -2.51 6.01 9.24
N GLY A 318 -1.62 6.32 10.19
CA GLY A 318 -0.66 7.42 10.09
C GLY A 318 0.18 7.32 8.81
N LEU A 319 0.81 6.17 8.58
CA LEU A 319 1.70 5.94 7.44
C LEU A 319 0.96 6.00 6.10
N THR A 320 -0.20 5.36 5.98
CA THR A 320 -1.02 5.38 4.77
C THR A 320 -1.50 6.79 4.44
N GLY A 321 -1.98 7.54 5.43
CA GLY A 321 -2.42 8.91 5.24
C GLY A 321 -1.27 9.84 4.81
N LEU A 322 -0.08 9.68 5.42
CA LEU A 322 1.10 10.45 5.04
C LEU A 322 1.56 10.14 3.61
N TRP A 323 1.49 8.88 3.17
CA TRP A 323 1.76 8.51 1.77
C TRP A 323 0.76 9.14 0.80
N ALA A 324 -0.54 9.11 1.13
CA ALA A 324 -1.58 9.75 0.32
C ALA A 324 -1.34 11.27 0.20
N HIS A 325 -1.08 11.94 1.32
CA HIS A 325 -0.76 13.37 1.35
C HIS A 325 0.52 13.71 0.58
N TRP A 326 1.57 12.90 0.70
CA TRP A 326 2.80 13.11 -0.05
C TRP A 326 2.61 12.94 -1.56
N LEU A 327 1.81 11.94 -1.97
CA LEU A 327 1.49 11.72 -3.38
C LEU A 327 0.62 12.85 -3.96
N SER A 328 -0.30 13.43 -3.19
CA SER A 328 -1.12 14.54 -3.67
C SER A 328 -0.30 15.77 -4.03
N GLY A 329 0.86 15.97 -3.40
CA GLY A 329 1.81 17.05 -3.72
C GLY A 329 2.67 16.80 -4.97
N ARG A 330 2.56 15.64 -5.63
CA ARG A 330 3.37 15.31 -6.81
C ARG A 330 2.79 15.95 -8.08
N PRO A 331 3.63 16.52 -8.97
CA PRO A 331 3.17 17.09 -10.25
C PRO A 331 2.49 16.07 -11.18
N THR A 332 2.83 14.79 -11.03
CA THR A 332 2.32 13.68 -11.83
C THR A 332 1.06 13.04 -11.22
N CYS A 333 0.50 13.63 -10.17
CA CYS A 333 -0.71 13.12 -9.54
C CYS A 333 -1.94 13.48 -10.41
N PRO A 334 -2.69 12.49 -10.92
CA PRO A 334 -3.86 12.76 -11.74
C PRO A 334 -5.03 13.35 -10.94
N ASP A 335 -5.16 12.97 -9.67
CA ASP A 335 -6.22 13.46 -8.78
C ASP A 335 -5.69 13.75 -7.37
N PRO A 336 -5.13 14.95 -7.15
CA PRO A 336 -4.67 15.38 -5.83
C PRO A 336 -5.79 15.50 -4.79
N GLN A 337 -7.01 15.84 -5.21
CA GLN A 337 -8.12 16.09 -4.29
C GLN A 337 -8.62 14.81 -3.66
N ALA A 338 -8.74 13.72 -4.43
CA ALA A 338 -9.10 12.41 -3.90
C ALA A 338 -8.10 11.90 -2.84
N LEU A 339 -6.80 12.09 -3.08
CA LEU A 339 -5.76 11.68 -2.12
C LEU A 339 -5.77 12.53 -0.84
N LEU A 340 -6.03 13.84 -0.95
CA LEU A 340 -6.21 14.70 0.22
C LEU A 340 -7.46 14.30 1.02
N ALA A 341 -8.57 14.02 0.34
CA ALA A 341 -9.78 13.52 0.99
C ALA A 341 -9.56 12.16 1.68
N GLN A 342 -8.77 11.27 1.06
CA GLN A 342 -8.35 10.00 1.67
C GLN A 342 -7.53 10.25 2.94
N SER A 343 -6.57 11.17 2.91
CA SER A 343 -5.78 11.56 4.09
C SER A 343 -6.69 12.10 5.21
N GLU A 344 -7.66 12.94 4.90
CA GLU A 344 -8.62 13.48 5.87
C GLU A 344 -9.55 12.41 6.47
N ALA A 345 -9.99 11.46 5.64
CA ALA A 345 -10.82 10.33 6.06
C ALA A 345 -10.04 9.41 7.02
N LEU A 346 -8.78 9.10 6.70
CA LEU A 346 -7.90 8.29 7.55
C LEU A 346 -7.64 8.95 8.91
N THR A 347 -7.40 10.27 8.94
CA THR A 347 -7.31 11.00 10.22
C THR A 347 -8.60 10.87 11.04
N GLY A 348 -9.76 10.95 10.39
CA GLY A 348 -11.05 10.73 11.04
C GLY A 348 -11.20 9.32 11.64
N ILE A 349 -10.81 8.29 10.89
CA ILE A 349 -10.81 6.89 11.36
C ILE A 349 -9.91 6.75 12.58
N GLY A 350 -8.70 7.31 12.56
CA GLY A 350 -7.78 7.25 13.70
C GLY A 350 -8.29 7.98 14.95
N LEU A 351 -8.96 9.12 14.79
CA LEU A 351 -9.59 9.82 15.92
C LEU A 351 -10.75 9.01 16.52
N HIS A 352 -11.60 8.40 15.68
CA HIS A 352 -12.64 7.48 16.16
C HIS A 352 -12.04 6.27 16.88
N LEU A 353 -10.97 5.68 16.33
CA LEU A 353 -10.24 4.58 16.94
C LEU A 353 -9.75 4.94 18.34
N ILE A 354 -9.10 6.10 18.49
CA ILE A 354 -8.60 6.60 19.78
C ILE A 354 -9.76 6.80 20.78
N ARG A 355 -10.82 7.50 20.36
CA ARG A 355 -11.95 7.82 21.22
C ARG A 355 -12.69 6.58 21.74
N ASN A 356 -12.81 5.55 20.91
CA ASN A 356 -13.60 4.37 21.21
C ASN A 356 -12.78 3.22 21.80
N ASN A 357 -11.46 3.39 21.98
CA ASN A 357 -10.60 2.34 22.52
C ASN A 357 -9.63 2.92 23.57
N PRO A 358 -10.03 2.95 24.86
CA PRO A 358 -9.21 3.48 25.96
C PRO A 358 -7.82 2.88 26.11
N THR A 359 -7.56 1.71 25.53
CA THR A 359 -6.23 1.09 25.43
C THR A 359 -5.22 1.99 24.72
N LEU A 360 -5.66 2.84 23.78
CA LEU A 360 -4.81 3.80 23.08
C LEU A 360 -4.40 5.02 23.94
N PHE A 361 -4.90 5.12 25.18
CA PHE A 361 -4.52 6.20 26.08
C PHE A 361 -3.22 5.91 26.84
N LEU A 362 -2.63 4.72 26.73
CA LEU A 362 -1.27 4.48 27.20
C LEU A 362 -0.63 3.33 26.41
N PRO A 363 0.49 3.55 25.69
CA PRO A 363 1.24 2.45 25.09
C PRO A 363 1.89 1.58 26.16
N ILE A 364 2.02 0.29 25.88
CA ILE A 364 2.74 -0.66 26.76
C ILE A 364 4.25 -0.67 26.51
N ALA A 365 4.67 -0.34 25.28
CA ALA A 365 6.07 -0.33 24.87
C ALA A 365 6.46 1.03 24.29
N ASP A 366 7.64 1.54 24.66
CA ASP A 366 8.11 2.85 24.22
C ASP A 366 8.21 2.95 22.69
N ARG A 367 8.47 1.83 22.00
CA ARG A 367 8.51 1.76 20.52
C ARG A 367 7.21 2.24 19.84
N GLN A 368 6.06 2.13 20.52
CA GLN A 368 4.76 2.59 20.02
C GLN A 368 4.67 4.13 19.95
N ALA A 369 5.65 4.86 20.52
CA ALA A 369 5.84 6.28 20.26
C ALA A 369 5.99 6.59 18.76
N THR A 370 6.49 5.63 17.96
CA THR A 370 6.55 5.75 16.50
C THR A 370 5.16 5.86 15.89
N ASP A 371 4.23 5.01 16.31
CA ASP A 371 2.85 4.99 15.81
C ASP A 371 2.12 6.27 16.18
N ILE A 372 2.31 6.74 17.43
CA ILE A 372 1.81 8.04 17.90
C ILE A 372 2.38 9.17 17.05
N ALA A 373 3.68 9.19 16.81
CA ALA A 373 4.33 10.25 16.04
C ALA A 373 3.83 10.29 14.58
N LEU A 374 3.67 9.12 13.94
CA LEU A 374 3.13 9.02 12.57
C LEU A 374 1.70 9.57 12.51
N PHE A 375 0.84 9.20 13.47
CA PHE A 375 -0.53 9.69 13.49
C PHE A 375 -0.62 11.20 13.77
N LEU A 376 0.20 11.72 14.69
CA LEU A 376 0.25 13.17 14.95
C LEU A 376 0.77 13.96 13.75
N GLN A 377 1.73 13.41 12.99
CA GLN A 377 2.18 13.99 11.73
C GLN A 377 1.10 13.99 10.66
N LEU A 378 0.33 12.90 10.54
CA LEU A 378 -0.83 12.84 9.66
C LEU A 378 -1.88 13.89 10.06
N TRP A 379 -2.21 14.00 11.35
CA TRP A 379 -3.15 15.01 11.83
C TRP A 379 -2.72 16.43 11.43
N LEU A 380 -1.41 16.73 11.46
CA LEU A 380 -0.89 18.03 11.04
C LEU A 380 -1.18 18.37 9.57
N THR A 381 -1.32 17.38 8.69
CA THR A 381 -1.64 17.61 7.28
C THR A 381 -3.10 18.00 7.04
N THR A 382 -3.95 17.88 8.07
CA THR A 382 -5.39 18.17 8.00
C THR A 382 -5.78 19.48 8.67
N GLN A 383 -6.91 20.05 8.28
CA GLN A 383 -7.49 21.25 8.89
C GLN A 383 -8.35 20.98 10.14
N ARG A 384 -8.20 19.80 10.77
CA ARG A 384 -9.00 19.41 11.94
C ARG A 384 -8.59 20.18 13.20
N ASP A 385 -9.56 20.35 14.11
CA ASP A 385 -9.34 20.95 15.42
C ASP A 385 -8.35 20.12 16.25
N ALA A 386 -7.62 20.80 17.13
CA ALA A 386 -6.62 20.23 18.01
C ALA A 386 -7.21 19.65 19.30
N ARG A 387 -8.50 19.89 19.61
CA ARG A 387 -9.14 19.42 20.85
C ARG A 387 -8.99 17.92 21.06
N GLU A 388 -9.42 17.10 20.11
CA GLU A 388 -9.40 15.64 20.25
C GLU A 388 -7.98 15.08 20.47
N VAL A 389 -6.99 15.63 19.76
CA VAL A 389 -5.58 15.25 19.91
C VAL A 389 -5.02 15.74 21.23
N SER A 390 -5.38 16.95 21.65
CA SER A 390 -4.96 17.49 22.94
C SER A 390 -5.48 16.63 24.09
N ASP A 391 -6.77 16.32 24.09
CA ASP A 391 -7.42 15.52 25.12
C ASP A 391 -6.78 14.12 25.19
N TRP A 392 -6.48 13.52 24.03
CA TRP A 392 -5.77 12.25 23.94
C TRP A 392 -4.37 12.29 24.58
N LEU A 393 -3.56 13.31 24.25
CA LEU A 393 -2.20 13.42 24.77
C LEU A 393 -2.18 13.81 26.26
N GLU A 394 -3.14 14.60 26.72
CA GLU A 394 -3.29 14.93 28.15
C GLU A 394 -3.67 13.70 28.97
N GLU A 395 -4.67 12.93 28.50
CA GLU A 395 -5.05 11.67 29.14
C GLU A 395 -3.87 10.68 29.16
N MET A 396 -3.09 10.61 28.09
CA MET A 396 -1.89 9.78 28.06
C MET A 396 -0.83 10.22 29.06
N ALA A 397 -0.61 11.53 29.21
CA ALA A 397 0.31 12.06 30.22
C ALA A 397 -0.17 11.78 31.66
N VAL A 398 -1.48 11.87 31.91
CA VAL A 398 -2.08 11.54 33.21
C VAL A 398 -1.87 10.07 33.53
N ARG A 399 -2.20 9.17 32.60
CA ARG A 399 -2.03 7.72 32.79
C ARG A 399 -0.58 7.34 32.98
N LEU A 400 0.32 7.89 32.17
CA LEU A 400 1.76 7.67 32.31
C LEU A 400 2.27 8.07 33.70
N ASN A 401 1.88 9.25 34.17
CA ASN A 401 2.27 9.72 35.50
C ASN A 401 1.76 8.80 36.61
N PHE A 402 0.51 8.35 36.49
CA PHE A 402 -0.08 7.41 37.44
C PHE A 402 0.63 6.04 37.42
N THR A 403 0.80 5.42 36.25
CA THR A 403 1.37 4.07 36.14
C THR A 403 2.85 4.02 36.51
N VAL A 404 3.62 5.06 36.20
CA VAL A 404 5.03 5.14 36.63
C VAL A 404 5.13 5.29 38.15
N ARG A 405 4.32 6.15 38.77
CA ARG A 405 4.36 6.36 40.24
C ARG A 405 3.87 5.14 41.03
N THR A 406 2.91 4.42 40.48
CA THR A 406 2.36 3.21 41.11
C THR A 406 3.12 1.95 40.71
N ARG A 407 4.11 2.05 39.82
CA ARG A 407 4.80 0.92 39.17
C ARG A 407 3.83 -0.12 38.60
N GLY A 408 2.71 0.35 38.05
CA GLY A 408 1.73 -0.46 37.35
C GLY A 408 2.18 -0.79 35.91
N LEU A 409 1.23 -0.92 34.98
CA LEU A 409 1.53 -1.12 33.55
C LEU A 409 2.06 0.18 32.91
N TYR A 410 3.30 0.56 33.22
CA TYR A 410 4.00 1.70 32.62
C TYR A 410 4.64 1.31 31.28
N PRO A 411 4.92 2.26 30.36
CA PRO A 411 5.60 1.92 29.12
C PRO A 411 7.04 1.45 29.38
N THR A 412 7.41 0.29 28.81
CA THR A 412 8.77 -0.27 28.93
C THR A 412 9.59 -0.10 27.65
N CYS A 413 10.92 -0.08 27.77
CA CYS A 413 11.82 -0.15 26.62
C CYS A 413 11.97 -1.57 26.03
N ALA A 414 11.37 -2.59 26.66
CA ALA A 414 11.39 -3.95 26.14
C ALA A 414 10.68 -4.08 24.78
N THR A 415 11.20 -4.96 23.93
CA THR A 415 10.66 -5.19 22.59
C THR A 415 10.19 -6.62 22.36
N ASP A 416 10.76 -7.57 23.10
CA ASP A 416 10.43 -8.99 22.97
C ASP A 416 9.09 -9.30 23.64
N TYR A 417 8.30 -10.15 22.99
CA TYR A 417 6.95 -10.44 23.46
C TYR A 417 6.92 -11.09 24.84
N GLY A 418 7.89 -11.97 25.14
CA GLY A 418 8.00 -12.62 26.45
C GLY A 418 8.16 -11.59 27.57
N ASP A 419 9.08 -10.65 27.40
CA ASP A 419 9.34 -9.59 28.38
C ASP A 419 8.11 -8.69 28.58
N LEU A 420 7.35 -8.43 27.50
CA LEU A 420 6.12 -7.63 27.57
C LEU A 420 4.97 -8.34 28.30
N VAL A 421 4.92 -9.68 28.24
CA VAL A 421 3.92 -10.48 28.98
C VAL A 421 4.23 -10.49 30.47
N GLU A 422 5.51 -10.54 30.82
CA GLU A 422 5.97 -10.51 32.22
C GLU A 422 5.99 -9.09 32.81
N HIS A 423 5.66 -8.08 32.01
CA HIS A 423 5.62 -6.68 32.41
C HIS A 423 4.25 -6.28 33.01
N PRO A 424 4.20 -5.58 34.16
CA PRO A 424 5.33 -5.17 34.99
C PRO A 424 5.83 -6.31 35.88
N GLY A 425 7.14 -6.28 36.18
CA GLY A 425 7.74 -7.13 37.20
C GLY A 425 7.29 -6.75 38.62
N ASP A 426 7.98 -7.26 39.63
CA ASP A 426 7.68 -6.96 41.03
C ASP A 426 7.79 -5.44 41.32
N VAL A 427 6.76 -4.89 41.97
CA VAL A 427 6.67 -3.47 42.33
C VAL A 427 7.83 -3.06 43.23
N ASP A 428 8.35 -3.96 44.06
CA ASP A 428 9.46 -3.68 44.96
C ASP A 428 10.84 -3.81 44.28
N ASP A 429 10.91 -4.37 43.07
CA ASP A 429 12.15 -4.50 42.31
C ASP A 429 12.53 -3.18 41.61
N ALA A 430 13.32 -2.38 42.32
CA ALA A 430 13.85 -1.13 41.79
C ALA A 430 14.80 -1.33 40.60
N ALA A 431 15.55 -2.44 40.55
CA ALA A 431 16.50 -2.69 39.47
C ALA A 431 15.76 -3.01 38.17
N TYR A 432 14.73 -3.86 38.23
CA TYR A 432 13.84 -4.11 37.10
C TYR A 432 13.18 -2.82 36.61
N PHE A 433 12.67 -1.99 37.53
CA PHE A 433 12.05 -0.71 37.16
C PHE A 433 13.04 0.21 36.41
N GLU A 434 14.27 0.34 36.91
CA GLU A 434 15.30 1.15 36.27
C GLU A 434 15.69 0.64 34.88
N GLU A 435 15.80 -0.69 34.73
CA GLU A 435 16.08 -1.34 33.44
C GLU A 435 14.92 -1.15 32.45
N ALA A 436 13.69 -1.46 32.87
CA ALA A 436 12.50 -1.34 32.04
C ALA A 436 12.21 0.12 31.59
N THR A 437 12.72 1.11 32.33
CA THR A 437 12.58 2.54 32.01
C THR A 437 13.93 3.20 31.69
N ALA A 438 14.93 2.42 31.26
CA ALA A 438 16.27 2.93 31.01
C ALA A 438 16.33 3.96 29.87
N GLY A 439 15.36 3.93 28.94
CA GLY A 439 15.25 4.90 27.87
C GLY A 439 13.82 5.14 27.41
N SER A 440 13.53 6.36 26.97
CA SER A 440 12.23 6.72 26.42
C SER A 440 12.29 7.72 25.28
N THR A 441 11.53 7.44 24.23
CA THR A 441 11.18 8.32 23.13
C THR A 441 9.76 8.86 23.25
N LEU A 442 8.89 8.15 24.00
CA LEU A 442 7.51 8.57 24.27
C LEU A 442 7.44 9.86 25.10
N ILE A 443 8.14 9.91 26.23
CA ILE A 443 8.11 11.07 27.14
C ILE A 443 8.51 12.37 26.42
N PRO A 444 9.66 12.45 25.72
CA PRO A 444 10.03 13.68 25.02
C PRO A 444 9.08 14.01 23.86
N LEU A 445 8.48 13.00 23.20
CA LEU A 445 7.43 13.21 22.21
C LEU A 445 6.22 13.90 22.85
N LEU A 446 5.69 13.37 23.96
CA LEU A 446 4.55 13.94 24.69
C LEU A 446 4.84 15.37 25.15
N VAL A 447 5.99 15.61 25.78
CA VAL A 447 6.39 16.95 26.24
C VAL A 447 6.46 17.94 25.07
N MET A 448 7.02 17.53 23.94
CA MET A 448 7.09 18.38 22.74
C MET A 448 5.71 18.77 22.25
N TRP A 449 4.82 17.80 22.04
CA TRP A 449 3.48 18.04 21.50
C TRP A 449 2.56 18.78 22.46
N LEU A 450 2.51 18.40 23.74
CA LEU A 450 1.71 19.08 24.76
C LEU A 450 2.14 20.54 24.91
N ARG A 451 3.45 20.82 24.85
CA ARG A 451 3.95 22.20 24.87
C ARG A 451 3.56 22.96 23.61
N ALA A 452 3.61 22.31 22.45
CA ALA A 452 3.21 22.89 21.17
C ALA A 452 1.70 23.25 21.16
N LEU A 453 0.88 22.42 21.81
CA LEU A 453 -0.57 22.61 22.01
C LEU A 453 -0.93 23.55 23.18
N GLY A 454 0.06 24.09 23.90
CA GLY A 454 -0.15 25.03 25.00
C GLY A 454 -0.57 24.41 26.33
N LYS A 455 -0.50 23.07 26.48
CA LYS A 455 -0.90 22.32 27.69
C LYS A 455 0.19 22.34 28.75
N SER A 456 0.39 23.53 29.33
CA SER A 456 1.48 23.83 30.26
C SER A 456 1.40 23.10 31.60
N GLU A 457 0.20 22.68 32.03
CA GLU A 457 0.01 21.88 33.24
C GLU A 457 0.51 20.45 33.06
N ALA A 458 0.08 19.77 31.99
CA ALA A 458 0.56 18.43 31.64
C ALA A 458 2.09 18.40 31.45
N VAL A 459 2.67 19.42 30.81
CA VAL A 459 4.13 19.56 30.68
C VAL A 459 4.83 19.66 32.05
N ARG A 460 4.28 20.43 33.00
CA ARG A 460 4.84 20.54 34.36
C ARG A 460 4.73 19.22 35.11
N ALA A 461 3.61 18.51 34.97
CA ALA A 461 3.42 17.20 35.60
C ALA A 461 4.46 16.18 35.08
N LEU A 462 4.68 16.11 33.76
CA LEU A 462 5.70 15.24 33.17
C LEU A 462 7.13 15.64 33.58
N ALA A 463 7.43 16.94 33.64
CA ALA A 463 8.73 17.40 34.11
C ALA A 463 9.00 16.99 35.57
N THR A 464 7.97 17.06 36.41
CA THR A 464 8.04 16.62 37.82
C THR A 464 8.24 15.10 37.89
N LEU A 465 7.48 14.32 37.11
CA LEU A 465 7.66 12.87 37.01
C LEU A 465 9.09 12.49 36.61
N MET A 466 9.65 13.16 35.61
CA MET A 466 11.02 12.94 35.14
C MET A 466 12.06 13.20 36.25
N GLN A 467 11.88 14.28 37.00
CA GLN A 467 12.78 14.65 38.09
C GLN A 467 12.64 13.79 39.34
N GLU A 468 11.46 13.21 39.59
CA GLU A 468 11.21 12.44 40.81
C GLU A 468 11.42 10.94 40.61
N GLN A 469 10.95 10.38 39.50
CA GLN A 469 10.84 8.94 39.29
C GLN A 469 11.77 8.40 38.20
N LEU A 470 12.22 9.24 37.25
CA LEU A 470 12.92 8.79 36.04
C LEU A 470 14.26 9.49 35.80
N ARG A 471 15.01 9.77 36.88
CA ARG A 471 16.33 10.44 36.77
C ARG A 471 17.36 9.61 36.01
N HIS A 472 17.24 8.29 36.07
CA HIS A 472 18.08 7.32 35.37
C HIS A 472 17.72 7.16 33.89
N CYS A 473 16.50 7.55 33.49
CA CYS A 473 15.99 7.34 32.14
C CYS A 473 16.70 8.23 31.11
N THR A 474 17.19 7.62 30.04
CA THR A 474 17.75 8.34 28.89
C THR A 474 16.63 8.79 27.95
N LEU A 475 16.35 10.08 27.93
CA LEU A 475 15.31 10.67 27.07
C LEU A 475 15.87 11.04 25.70
N GLN A 476 15.29 10.49 24.63
CA GLN A 476 15.76 10.73 23.26
C GLN A 476 14.62 11.19 22.36
N LEU A 477 14.88 12.23 21.58
CA LEU A 477 13.98 12.69 20.53
C LEU A 477 14.75 12.74 19.22
N TRP A 478 14.28 11.98 18.23
CA TRP A 478 14.87 12.04 16.90
C TRP A 478 14.39 13.28 16.16
N THR A 479 15.32 14.03 15.57
CA THR A 479 15.03 15.15 14.67
C THR A 479 15.83 14.98 13.38
N PRO A 480 15.23 15.21 12.20
CA PRO A 480 15.99 15.24 10.97
C PRO A 480 16.95 16.43 10.98
N ASP A 481 18.26 16.16 11.00
CA ASP A 481 19.29 17.20 10.99
C ASP A 481 19.60 17.63 9.54
N ALA A 482 19.71 18.95 9.30
CA ALA A 482 19.99 19.52 7.98
C ALA A 482 21.40 19.15 7.45
N HIS A 483 22.29 18.68 8.33
CA HIS A 483 23.69 18.39 8.01
C HIS A 483 24.01 16.96 7.55
N ARG A 484 23.04 16.03 7.54
CA ARG A 484 23.28 14.66 7.03
C ARG A 484 22.74 14.46 5.62
N LYS A 485 23.38 15.09 4.62
CA LYS A 485 23.15 14.77 3.20
C LYS A 485 24.06 13.66 2.65
N ALA A 486 25.00 13.10 3.43
CA ALA A 486 25.97 12.12 2.91
C ALA A 486 25.91 10.71 3.55
N ASP A 487 25.58 10.55 4.83
CA ASP A 487 25.70 9.25 5.50
C ASP A 487 24.35 8.68 5.95
N CYS A 488 23.60 8.13 4.99
CA CYS A 488 22.63 7.06 5.29
C CYS A 488 23.39 5.74 5.43
N THR A 489 24.17 5.62 6.51
CA THR A 489 24.59 4.34 7.11
C THR A 489 24.43 4.46 8.62
N LEU A 490 23.87 3.42 9.24
CA LEU A 490 23.61 3.30 10.68
C LEU A 490 24.90 3.55 11.47
N ALA A 491 25.09 4.77 11.96
CA ALA A 491 26.16 5.12 12.88
C ALA A 491 25.59 5.82 14.11
N LYS A 492 25.78 5.13 15.25
CA LYS A 492 25.54 5.58 16.63
C LYS A 492 26.02 7.02 16.82
N THR A 493 25.13 7.95 17.17
CA THR A 493 25.54 9.21 17.79
C THR A 493 24.46 9.78 18.72
N ARG A 494 24.94 10.24 19.88
CA ARG A 494 24.25 10.80 21.04
C ARG A 494 23.36 12.00 20.70
N GLY A 495 22.26 12.12 21.44
CA GLY A 495 21.16 13.07 21.22
C GLY A 495 21.53 14.55 21.26
N ALA A 496 20.70 15.36 20.59
CA ALA A 496 20.79 16.82 20.56
C ALA A 496 20.04 17.45 21.75
N PRO A 497 20.47 18.62 22.27
CA PRO A 497 19.78 19.31 23.35
C PRO A 497 18.41 19.85 22.90
N LEU A 498 17.41 19.71 23.79
CA LEU A 498 16.00 20.07 23.63
C LEU A 498 15.72 21.48 23.05
N SER A 499 16.67 22.42 23.13
CA SER A 499 16.51 23.81 22.68
C SER A 499 16.45 23.98 21.15
N ALA A 500 17.10 23.11 20.38
CA ALA A 500 17.08 23.15 18.91
C ALA A 500 15.78 22.58 18.33
N THR A 501 15.20 21.57 19.02
CA THR A 501 13.99 20.84 18.63
C THR A 501 12.72 21.72 18.67
N PHE A 502 12.71 22.75 19.52
CA PHE A 502 11.57 23.68 19.66
C PHE A 502 11.26 24.51 18.41
N ARG A 503 12.20 24.65 17.46
CA ARG A 503 11.92 25.43 16.24
C ARG A 503 10.97 24.70 15.28
N TRP A 504 11.00 23.37 15.19
CA TRP A 504 10.27 22.65 14.16
C TRP A 504 8.77 22.49 14.47
N ALA A 505 8.41 22.05 15.69
CA ALA A 505 7.01 21.97 16.12
C ALA A 505 6.33 23.36 16.18
N ARG A 506 7.09 24.38 16.59
CA ARG A 506 6.62 25.77 16.59
C ARG A 506 6.48 26.33 15.18
N MET A 507 7.34 25.92 14.23
CA MET A 507 7.24 26.29 12.81
C MET A 507 6.05 25.62 12.12
N ALA A 508 5.82 24.32 12.38
CA ALA A 508 4.67 23.57 11.85
C ALA A 508 3.33 24.12 12.36
N LEU A 509 3.26 24.55 13.63
CA LEU A 509 2.06 25.20 14.19
C LEU A 509 1.98 26.70 13.89
N SER A 510 3.09 27.41 13.68
CA SER A 510 3.06 28.83 13.30
C SER A 510 2.57 29.04 11.86
N LEU A 511 2.71 28.04 11.00
CA LEU A 511 2.13 28.01 9.65
C LEU A 511 0.60 27.87 9.66
N ARG A 512 -0.04 27.74 10.84
CA ARG A 512 -1.51 27.67 11.03
C ARG A 512 -2.17 28.97 11.51
N LYS A 513 -1.44 30.08 11.66
CA LYS A 513 -2.09 31.38 11.89
C LYS A 513 -2.43 32.03 10.53
N PRO A 514 -3.62 32.65 10.40
CA PRO A 514 -4.13 33.15 9.13
C PRO A 514 -3.19 34.14 8.44
#